data_AF-A0A8R1HHW7-F1
#
_entry.id   AF-A0A8R1HHW7-F1
#
_cell.length_a   1.000
_cell.length_b   1.000
_cell.length_c   1.000
_cell.angle_alpha   90.00
_cell.angle_beta   90.00
_cell.angle_gamma   90.00
#
_symmetry.space_group_name_H-M   'P 1'
#
loop_
_entity.id
_entity.type
_entity.pdbx_description
1 polymer ?
#
loop_
_entity_poly.entity_id
_entity_poly.type
_entity_poly.pdbx_seq_one_letter_code
_entity_poly.pdbx_strand_id
1 'polypeptide(L)'
;MSFNVWYRITEELFKYDDDHYIARFRPYAEKFIEALYEHCKLDADDVDDIPDDNSEFGEFRLKAVEALRDVVFIVNSDKCIQMMHEKLIACCHKPDASWEESESALFVMSAVAQNLLPESDTHMPEVLQMICSLPAQSPPALIATCLSLISDLNDWFEMHAQLLEPVIQWILNFAADTRYACYVGLCFDRITSKCPAHLIPLLPQLMSLITVLEQTTTNGHKVEEAICSITRAISTIISKLPLAQSKLAMEQLCEPIINNLLRSTDTTDATFVTTPATNTNANAHGSNKENEGSHKGRTNESWSSLASRPILWIDRSAYVFKDVWSKPTKGTRPELEQIPWTAVAAKFIEALLKATRKFEGTPRVIEHAIRSCRLIFRALGPQSLPFVEPVVTMMIETYPKHRHSSYLYLASVIVDEYGANEKMRPGLLQMLD
;
A
#
# COMPACT_ATOMS: atom_id res chain seq x y z
N MET A 1 -10.51 -26.91 -9.61
CA MET A 1 -10.51 -28.17 -8.82
C MET A 1 -9.12 -28.75 -8.58
N SER A 2 -8.11 -28.48 -9.43
CA SER A 2 -6.74 -29.00 -9.25
C SER A 2 -5.84 -28.17 -8.32
N PHE A 3 -6.16 -26.90 -8.01
CA PHE A 3 -5.34 -26.06 -7.13
C PHE A 3 -5.10 -26.68 -5.75
N ASN A 4 -6.12 -27.27 -5.14
CA ASN A 4 -5.97 -27.97 -3.86
C ASN A 4 -5.03 -29.19 -3.93
N VAL A 5 -4.90 -29.82 -5.09
CA VAL A 5 -3.95 -30.93 -5.28
C VAL A 5 -2.53 -30.39 -5.29
N TRP A 6 -2.28 -29.33 -6.05
CA TRP A 6 -0.98 -28.66 -6.10
C TRP A 6 -0.57 -28.10 -4.74
N TYR A 7 -1.48 -27.44 -4.02
CA TYR A 7 -1.26 -26.99 -2.66
C TYR A 7 -0.82 -28.12 -1.71
N ARG A 8 -1.47 -29.29 -1.79
CA ARG A 8 -1.06 -30.44 -0.95
C ARG A 8 0.28 -31.03 -1.38
N ILE A 9 0.55 -31.07 -2.69
CA ILE A 9 1.85 -31.53 -3.20
C ILE A 9 2.96 -30.61 -2.71
N THR A 10 2.79 -29.29 -2.82
CA THR A 10 3.77 -28.30 -2.38
C THR A 10 3.96 -28.35 -0.87
N GLU A 11 2.88 -28.46 -0.08
CA GLU A 11 2.94 -28.62 1.38
C GLU A 11 3.74 -29.87 1.79
N GLU A 12 3.50 -31.01 1.15
CA GLU A 12 4.23 -32.25 1.44
C GLU A 12 5.69 -32.14 0.99
N LEU A 13 5.96 -31.59 -0.20
CA LEU A 13 7.33 -31.40 -0.70
C LEU A 13 8.15 -30.46 0.19
N PHE A 14 7.53 -29.41 0.73
CA PHE A 14 8.20 -28.46 1.61
C PHE A 14 8.65 -29.08 2.94
N LYS A 15 8.04 -30.21 3.36
CA LYS A 15 8.47 -30.97 4.54
C LYS A 15 9.75 -31.78 4.29
N TYR A 16 10.12 -32.02 3.03
CA TYR A 16 11.33 -32.75 2.66
C TYR A 16 12.45 -31.78 2.27
N ASP A 17 13.51 -31.75 3.06
CA ASP A 17 14.76 -31.03 2.75
C ASP A 17 15.65 -31.88 1.82
N ASP A 18 15.09 -32.33 0.69
CA ASP A 18 15.79 -33.12 -0.33
C ASP A 18 15.54 -32.54 -1.73
N ASP A 19 16.46 -31.68 -2.17
CA ASP A 19 16.44 -31.05 -3.50
C ASP A 19 16.37 -32.06 -4.65
N HIS A 20 16.97 -33.25 -4.50
CA HIS A 20 16.95 -34.26 -5.55
C HIS A 20 15.55 -34.88 -5.68
N TYR A 21 14.83 -35.01 -4.57
CA TYR A 21 13.43 -35.45 -4.58
C TYR A 21 12.52 -34.37 -5.19
N ILE A 22 12.66 -33.11 -4.78
CA ILE A 22 11.91 -31.97 -5.32
C ILE A 22 12.14 -31.84 -6.83
N ALA A 23 13.39 -32.01 -7.29
CA ALA A 23 13.75 -31.91 -8.70
C ALA A 23 12.96 -32.87 -9.62
N ARG A 24 12.47 -34.00 -9.10
CA ARG A 24 11.64 -34.95 -9.88
C ARG A 24 10.27 -34.38 -10.24
N PHE A 25 9.79 -33.38 -9.50
CA PHE A 25 8.50 -32.73 -9.73
C PHE A 25 8.61 -31.53 -10.69
N ARG A 26 9.82 -31.02 -10.96
CA ARG A 26 10.05 -29.86 -11.83
C ARG A 26 9.33 -29.93 -13.18
N PRO A 27 9.40 -31.02 -13.97
CA PRO A 27 8.74 -31.04 -15.28
C PRO A 27 7.21 -30.96 -15.20
N TYR A 28 6.63 -31.37 -14.08
CA TYR A 28 5.18 -31.28 -13.86
C TYR A 28 4.79 -29.88 -13.38
N ALA A 29 5.61 -29.27 -12.52
CA ALA A 29 5.44 -27.90 -12.06
C ALA A 29 5.57 -26.91 -13.22
N GLU A 30 6.58 -27.08 -14.09
CA GLU A 30 6.74 -26.28 -15.31
C GLU A 30 5.50 -26.36 -16.21
N LYS A 31 4.99 -27.57 -16.48
CA LYS A 31 3.75 -27.75 -17.26
C LYS A 31 2.52 -27.13 -16.59
N PHE A 32 2.47 -27.14 -15.26
CA PHE A 32 1.37 -26.51 -14.54
C PHE A 32 1.43 -24.99 -14.66
N ILE A 33 2.62 -24.40 -14.55
CA ILE A 33 2.84 -22.96 -14.80
C ILE A 33 2.46 -22.61 -16.26
N GLU A 34 2.85 -23.43 -17.24
CA GLU A 34 2.44 -23.24 -18.63
C GLU A 34 0.91 -23.31 -18.82
N ALA A 35 0.24 -24.23 -18.13
CA ALA A 35 -1.22 -24.30 -18.17
C ALA A 35 -1.86 -23.07 -17.53
N LEU A 36 -1.31 -22.55 -16.42
CA LEU A 36 -1.79 -21.32 -15.80
C LEU A 36 -1.55 -20.10 -16.69
N TYR A 37 -0.42 -20.03 -17.37
CA TYR A 37 -0.16 -19.03 -18.40
C TYR A 37 -1.24 -19.05 -19.49
N GLU A 38 -1.63 -20.22 -20.00
CA GLU A 38 -2.70 -20.30 -21.00
C GLU A 38 -4.08 -19.94 -20.42
N HIS A 39 -4.40 -20.38 -19.21
CA HIS A 39 -5.70 -20.15 -18.59
C HIS A 39 -5.91 -18.74 -18.02
N CYS A 40 -4.83 -17.97 -17.81
CA CYS A 40 -4.92 -16.59 -17.33
C CYS A 40 -4.93 -15.55 -18.45
N LYS A 41 -4.84 -15.97 -19.72
CA LYS A 41 -4.97 -15.05 -20.87
C LYS A 41 -6.34 -14.38 -20.85
N LEU A 42 -6.34 -13.09 -21.07
CA LEU A 42 -7.55 -12.29 -21.27
C LEU A 42 -8.14 -12.56 -22.67
N ASP A 43 -9.39 -12.15 -22.87
CA ASP A 43 -9.99 -12.17 -24.19
C ASP A 43 -9.30 -11.12 -25.08
N ALA A 44 -8.97 -11.49 -26.31
CA ALA A 44 -8.24 -10.62 -27.24
C ALA A 44 -9.08 -9.39 -27.63
N ASP A 45 -10.42 -9.51 -27.57
CA ASP A 45 -11.36 -8.44 -27.87
C ASP A 45 -11.53 -7.43 -26.72
N ASP A 46 -11.11 -7.77 -25.48
CA ASP A 46 -11.23 -6.94 -24.29
C ASP A 46 -10.09 -5.90 -24.19
N VAL A 47 -10.05 -4.96 -25.13
CA VAL A 47 -8.94 -4.01 -25.31
C VAL A 47 -9.07 -2.69 -24.55
N ASP A 48 -10.25 -2.36 -24.02
CA ASP A 48 -10.54 -1.02 -23.48
C ASP A 48 -10.53 -0.94 -21.95
N ASP A 49 -10.68 -2.08 -21.26
CA ASP A 49 -10.92 -2.12 -19.82
C ASP A 49 -9.79 -2.84 -19.05
N ILE A 50 -9.63 -2.44 -17.78
CA ILE A 50 -8.80 -3.18 -16.82
C ILE A 50 -9.70 -4.24 -16.17
N PRO A 51 -9.27 -5.51 -16.06
CA PRO A 51 -10.08 -6.57 -15.48
C PRO A 51 -10.57 -6.22 -14.07
N ASP A 52 -11.85 -6.52 -13.79
CA ASP A 52 -12.38 -6.42 -12.43
C ASP A 52 -11.96 -7.67 -11.63
N ASP A 53 -11.14 -7.45 -10.60
CA ASP A 53 -10.70 -8.51 -9.69
C ASP A 53 -11.85 -9.21 -8.96
N ASN A 54 -13.02 -8.58 -8.88
CA ASN A 54 -14.23 -9.16 -8.27
C ASN A 54 -15.08 -9.98 -9.25
N SER A 55 -14.69 -10.05 -10.53
CA SER A 55 -15.33 -10.93 -11.49
C SER A 55 -14.96 -12.40 -11.21
N GLU A 56 -15.75 -13.34 -11.71
CA GLU A 56 -15.42 -14.77 -11.59
C GLU A 56 -14.04 -15.10 -12.17
N PHE A 57 -13.68 -14.45 -13.28
CA PHE A 57 -12.36 -14.60 -13.88
C PHE A 57 -11.27 -13.90 -13.06
N GLY A 58 -11.53 -12.72 -12.50
CA GLY A 58 -10.63 -12.05 -11.56
C GLY A 58 -10.32 -12.92 -10.34
N GLU A 59 -11.34 -13.49 -9.70
CA GLU A 59 -11.17 -14.43 -8.59
C GLU A 59 -10.37 -15.69 -9.00
N PHE A 60 -10.58 -16.18 -10.22
CA PHE A 60 -9.78 -17.28 -10.76
C PHE A 60 -8.31 -16.89 -10.90
N ARG A 61 -8.02 -15.71 -11.47
CA ARG A 61 -6.66 -15.18 -11.61
C ARG A 61 -5.98 -14.98 -10.25
N LEU A 62 -6.68 -14.48 -9.24
CA LEU A 62 -6.16 -14.37 -7.87
C LEU A 62 -5.77 -15.74 -7.29
N LYS A 63 -6.62 -16.76 -7.47
CA LYS A 63 -6.28 -18.15 -7.08
C LYS A 63 -5.11 -18.72 -7.88
N ALA A 64 -4.97 -18.34 -9.16
CA ALA A 64 -3.82 -18.73 -9.97
C ALA A 64 -2.52 -18.10 -9.44
N VAL A 65 -2.54 -16.84 -8.98
CA VAL A 65 -1.39 -16.19 -8.32
C VAL A 65 -0.98 -16.96 -7.07
N GLU A 66 -1.92 -17.34 -6.22
CA GLU A 66 -1.64 -18.18 -5.03
C GLU A 66 -0.98 -19.51 -5.43
N ALA A 67 -1.55 -20.20 -6.42
CA ALA A 67 -1.01 -21.47 -6.90
C ALA A 67 0.39 -21.33 -7.54
N LEU A 68 0.66 -20.23 -8.26
CA LEU A 68 1.98 -19.93 -8.81
C LEU A 68 3.01 -19.72 -7.69
N ARG A 69 2.66 -18.95 -6.66
CA ARG A 69 3.53 -18.71 -5.49
C ARG A 69 3.84 -19.99 -4.74
N ASP A 70 2.88 -20.90 -4.63
CA ASP A 70 3.08 -22.20 -3.98
C ASP A 70 3.98 -23.13 -4.80
N VAL A 71 3.92 -23.09 -6.14
CA VAL A 71 4.63 -24.05 -7.00
C VAL A 71 6.01 -23.55 -7.42
N VAL A 72 6.25 -22.24 -7.45
CA VAL A 72 7.49 -21.66 -8.01
C VAL A 72 8.76 -22.13 -7.30
N PHE A 73 8.72 -22.44 -6.00
CA PHE A 73 9.91 -22.94 -5.29
C PHE A 73 10.44 -24.27 -5.87
N ILE A 74 9.58 -25.09 -6.48
CA ILE A 74 9.98 -26.36 -7.12
C ILE A 74 10.84 -26.08 -8.37
N VAL A 75 10.43 -25.10 -9.18
CA VAL A 75 11.03 -24.74 -10.48
C VAL A 75 12.19 -23.76 -10.33
N ASN A 76 12.19 -22.97 -9.26
CA ASN A 76 12.96 -21.73 -9.05
C ASN A 76 12.38 -20.51 -9.82
N SER A 77 12.34 -19.36 -9.13
CA SER A 77 11.77 -18.11 -9.61
C SER A 77 12.46 -17.58 -10.87
N ASP A 78 13.79 -17.57 -10.92
CA ASP A 78 14.59 -17.15 -12.07
C ASP A 78 14.23 -17.97 -13.32
N LYS A 79 14.06 -19.29 -13.15
CA LYS A 79 13.66 -20.17 -14.25
C LYS A 79 12.23 -19.89 -14.72
N CYS A 80 11.30 -19.62 -13.81
CA CYS A 80 9.94 -19.20 -14.17
C CYS A 80 9.94 -17.89 -14.97
N ILE A 81 10.73 -16.89 -14.54
CA ILE A 81 10.91 -15.64 -15.28
C ILE A 81 11.51 -15.90 -16.67
N GLN A 82 12.54 -16.76 -16.76
CA GLN A 82 13.12 -17.15 -18.06
C GLN A 82 12.06 -17.76 -18.99
N MET A 83 11.26 -18.72 -18.50
CA MET A 83 10.22 -19.36 -19.31
C MET A 83 9.21 -18.35 -19.85
N MET A 84 8.77 -17.41 -19.01
CA MET A 84 7.82 -16.37 -19.43
C MET A 84 8.49 -15.34 -20.36
N HIS A 85 9.78 -15.05 -20.17
CA HIS A 85 10.54 -14.16 -21.05
C HIS A 85 10.66 -14.75 -22.47
N GLU A 86 10.91 -16.05 -22.58
CA GLU A 86 10.91 -16.77 -23.85
C GLU A 86 9.54 -16.69 -24.56
N LYS A 87 8.42 -16.74 -23.80
CA LYS A 87 7.07 -16.52 -24.36
C LYS A 87 6.89 -15.10 -24.90
N LEU A 88 7.38 -14.08 -24.19
CA LEU A 88 7.34 -12.69 -24.66
C LEU A 88 8.11 -12.52 -25.97
N ILE A 89 9.35 -13.01 -26.04
CA ILE A 89 10.16 -12.96 -27.26
C ILE A 89 9.46 -13.69 -28.42
N ALA A 90 8.89 -14.87 -28.15
CA ALA A 90 8.16 -15.63 -29.16
C ALA A 90 6.94 -14.85 -29.69
N CYS A 91 6.22 -14.14 -28.80
CA CYS A 91 5.09 -13.29 -29.17
C CYS A 91 5.53 -12.12 -30.07
N CYS A 92 6.64 -11.43 -29.73
CA CYS A 92 7.18 -10.33 -30.52
C CYS A 92 7.59 -10.73 -31.95
N HIS A 93 7.91 -11.99 -32.20
CA HIS A 93 8.26 -12.50 -33.53
C HIS A 93 7.04 -12.90 -34.37
N LYS A 94 5.83 -12.96 -33.80
CA LYS A 94 4.61 -13.26 -34.55
C LYS A 94 4.17 -12.02 -35.36
N PRO A 95 3.69 -12.19 -36.60
CA PRO A 95 3.23 -11.08 -37.43
C PRO A 95 2.02 -10.35 -36.83
N ASP A 96 1.16 -11.07 -36.11
CA ASP A 96 0.05 -10.53 -35.32
C ASP A 96 0.35 -10.78 -33.85
N ALA A 97 1.16 -9.90 -33.25
CA ALA A 97 1.54 -10.01 -31.84
C ALA A 97 0.31 -9.85 -30.94
N SER A 98 -0.04 -10.93 -30.24
CA SER A 98 -1.13 -11.02 -29.28
C SER A 98 -0.76 -10.32 -27.97
N TRP A 99 -1.49 -9.26 -27.65
CA TRP A 99 -1.26 -8.49 -26.42
C TRP A 99 -1.62 -9.31 -25.18
N GLU A 100 -2.62 -10.18 -25.28
CA GLU A 100 -3.12 -11.07 -24.23
C GLU A 100 -2.12 -12.17 -23.87
N GLU A 101 -1.36 -12.65 -24.86
CA GLU A 101 -0.24 -13.57 -24.61
C GLU A 101 0.91 -12.88 -23.86
N SER A 102 1.16 -11.61 -24.18
CA SER A 102 2.18 -10.82 -23.51
C SER A 102 1.76 -10.47 -22.08
N GLU A 103 0.51 -10.07 -21.90
CA GLU A 103 -0.09 -9.76 -20.62
C GLU A 103 -0.06 -10.98 -19.68
N SER A 104 -0.46 -12.16 -20.16
CA SER A 104 -0.46 -13.35 -19.31
C SER A 104 0.95 -13.77 -18.89
N ALA A 105 1.94 -13.60 -19.76
CA ALA A 105 3.34 -13.90 -19.41
C ALA A 105 3.82 -12.96 -18.29
N LEU A 106 3.52 -11.66 -18.40
CA LEU A 106 3.85 -10.65 -17.39
C LEU A 106 3.06 -10.85 -16.09
N PHE A 107 1.82 -11.33 -16.17
CA PHE A 107 1.00 -11.70 -15.01
C PHE A 107 1.58 -12.88 -14.24
N VAL A 108 2.06 -13.92 -14.94
CA VAL A 108 2.75 -15.03 -14.29
C VAL A 108 4.06 -14.54 -13.64
N MET A 109 4.80 -13.64 -14.31
CA MET A 109 6.00 -13.04 -13.73
C MET A 109 5.69 -12.23 -12.46
N SER A 110 4.63 -11.42 -12.45
CA SER A 110 4.27 -10.58 -11.29
C SER A 110 3.92 -11.42 -10.06
N ALA A 111 3.29 -12.58 -10.26
CA ALA A 111 2.98 -13.50 -9.18
C ALA A 111 4.21 -13.97 -8.39
N VAL A 112 5.36 -14.10 -9.07
CA VAL A 112 6.60 -14.67 -8.52
C VAL A 112 7.73 -13.65 -8.33
N ALA A 113 7.55 -12.39 -8.77
CA ALA A 113 8.58 -11.37 -8.76
C ALA A 113 9.16 -11.08 -7.37
N GLN A 114 8.33 -11.12 -6.32
CA GLN A 114 8.77 -10.92 -4.93
C GLN A 114 9.64 -12.06 -4.39
N ASN A 115 9.68 -13.21 -5.08
CA ASN A 115 10.53 -14.35 -4.70
C ASN A 115 11.89 -14.33 -5.40
N LEU A 116 12.21 -13.28 -6.16
CA LEU A 116 13.53 -13.10 -6.76
C LEU A 116 14.56 -12.72 -5.69
N LEU A 117 15.75 -13.30 -5.78
CA LEU A 117 16.87 -12.88 -4.95
C LEU A 117 17.36 -11.51 -5.41
N PRO A 118 17.63 -10.55 -4.51
CA PRO A 118 18.08 -9.21 -4.91
C PRO A 118 19.33 -9.20 -5.79
N GLU A 119 20.26 -10.14 -5.59
CA GLU A 119 21.52 -10.25 -6.33
C GLU A 119 21.41 -11.09 -7.62
N SER A 120 20.22 -11.59 -7.95
CA SER A 120 20.05 -12.47 -9.11
C SER A 120 20.16 -11.71 -10.45
N ASP A 121 21.08 -12.19 -11.30
CA ASP A 121 21.24 -11.77 -12.70
C ASP A 121 20.15 -12.41 -13.58
N THR A 122 18.89 -12.12 -13.26
CA THR A 122 17.71 -12.64 -13.98
C THR A 122 17.56 -12.03 -15.38
N HIS A 123 16.58 -12.51 -16.14
CA HIS A 123 16.11 -11.88 -17.36
C HIS A 123 15.29 -10.58 -17.13
N MET A 124 15.11 -10.11 -15.89
CA MET A 124 14.32 -8.90 -15.63
C MET A 124 14.80 -7.63 -16.34
N PRO A 125 16.11 -7.35 -16.51
CA PRO A 125 16.54 -6.17 -17.26
C PRO A 125 15.97 -6.13 -18.68
N GLU A 126 15.97 -7.26 -19.38
CA GLU A 126 15.43 -7.39 -20.74
C GLU A 126 13.90 -7.24 -20.76
N VAL A 127 13.22 -7.84 -19.78
CA VAL A 127 11.77 -7.68 -19.61
C VAL A 127 11.40 -6.22 -19.34
N LEU A 128 12.10 -5.54 -18.43
CA LEU A 128 11.87 -4.12 -18.14
C LEU A 128 12.12 -3.22 -19.36
N GLN A 129 13.13 -3.54 -20.18
CA GLN A 129 13.36 -2.83 -21.44
C GLN A 129 12.16 -2.98 -22.38
N MET A 130 11.61 -4.19 -22.53
CA MET A 130 10.41 -4.42 -23.34
C MET A 130 9.22 -3.65 -22.78
N ILE A 131 8.98 -3.69 -21.47
CA ILE A 131 7.90 -2.93 -20.82
C ILE A 131 8.05 -1.44 -21.11
N CYS A 132 9.25 -0.87 -20.91
CA CYS A 132 9.50 0.55 -21.13
C CYS A 132 9.37 0.98 -22.60
N SER A 133 9.41 0.03 -23.54
CA SER A 133 9.20 0.27 -24.97
C SER A 133 7.72 0.21 -25.40
N LEU A 134 6.82 -0.23 -24.51
CA LEU A 134 5.39 -0.32 -24.81
C LEU A 134 4.80 1.09 -25.04
N PRO A 135 4.03 1.28 -26.12
CA PRO A 135 3.31 2.53 -26.34
C PRO A 135 2.26 2.80 -25.26
N ALA A 136 2.02 4.08 -24.94
CA ALA A 136 1.02 4.47 -23.94
C ALA A 136 -0.42 4.12 -24.35
N GLN A 137 -0.68 3.93 -25.65
CA GLN A 137 -1.96 3.46 -26.20
C GLN A 137 -2.14 1.94 -26.20
N SER A 138 -1.23 1.18 -25.60
CA SER A 138 -1.39 -0.28 -25.45
C SER A 138 -2.62 -0.60 -24.59
N PRO A 139 -3.20 -1.81 -24.70
CA PRO A 139 -4.37 -2.21 -23.93
C PRO A 139 -4.20 -1.94 -22.42
N PRO A 140 -5.19 -1.36 -21.73
CA PRO A 140 -5.06 -0.97 -20.33
C PRO A 140 -4.73 -2.12 -19.38
N ALA A 141 -5.26 -3.31 -19.64
CA ALA A 141 -4.95 -4.50 -18.86
C ALA A 141 -3.45 -4.85 -18.91
N LEU A 142 -2.82 -4.77 -20.08
CA LEU A 142 -1.38 -4.99 -20.25
C LEU A 142 -0.57 -3.95 -19.45
N ILE A 143 -0.91 -2.67 -19.55
CA ILE A 143 -0.24 -1.59 -18.81
C ILE A 143 -0.39 -1.78 -17.29
N ALA A 144 -1.59 -2.12 -16.82
CA ALA A 144 -1.85 -2.39 -15.41
C ALA A 144 -0.99 -3.56 -14.88
N THR A 145 -0.90 -4.66 -15.63
CA THR A 145 -0.07 -5.82 -15.27
C THR A 145 1.42 -5.48 -15.26
N CYS A 146 1.91 -4.69 -16.23
CA CYS A 146 3.28 -4.16 -16.22
C CYS A 146 3.58 -3.32 -14.97
N LEU A 147 2.68 -2.40 -14.61
CA LEU A 147 2.83 -1.56 -13.41
C LEU A 147 2.82 -2.43 -12.15
N SER A 148 1.94 -3.44 -12.06
CA SER A 148 1.92 -4.39 -10.94
C SER A 148 3.26 -5.10 -10.81
N LEU A 149 3.78 -5.69 -11.90
CA LEU A 149 5.09 -6.34 -11.93
C LEU A 149 6.20 -5.41 -11.45
N ILE A 150 6.26 -4.19 -11.98
CA ILE A 150 7.27 -3.19 -11.57
C ILE A 150 7.17 -2.91 -10.06
N SER A 151 5.95 -2.77 -9.53
CA SER A 151 5.75 -2.53 -8.11
C SER A 151 6.22 -3.71 -7.23
N ASP A 152 6.13 -4.95 -7.72
CA ASP A 152 6.57 -6.17 -7.04
C ASP A 152 8.09 -6.39 -7.08
N LEU A 153 8.83 -5.64 -7.91
CA LEU A 153 10.28 -5.73 -8.06
C LEU A 153 11.07 -4.84 -7.07
N ASN A 154 10.41 -4.24 -6.06
CA ASN A 154 11.02 -3.25 -5.19
C ASN A 154 12.30 -3.73 -4.48
N ASP A 155 12.34 -4.97 -3.98
CA ASP A 155 13.52 -5.54 -3.32
C ASP A 155 14.65 -5.80 -4.32
N TRP A 156 14.32 -6.25 -5.53
CA TRP A 156 15.31 -6.47 -6.59
C TRP A 156 15.92 -5.17 -7.11
N PHE A 157 15.12 -4.10 -7.22
CA PHE A 157 15.61 -2.77 -7.60
C PHE A 157 16.62 -2.17 -6.62
N GLU A 158 16.65 -2.62 -5.36
CA GLU A 158 17.64 -2.16 -4.38
C GLU A 158 19.08 -2.44 -4.84
N MET A 159 19.30 -3.58 -5.52
CA MET A 159 20.59 -3.97 -6.11
C MET A 159 20.74 -3.59 -7.59
N HIS A 160 19.67 -3.13 -8.23
CA HIS A 160 19.59 -2.84 -9.67
C HIS A 160 19.12 -1.42 -9.98
N ALA A 161 19.42 -0.48 -9.09
CA ALA A 161 18.90 0.89 -9.15
C ALA A 161 19.29 1.68 -10.42
N GLN A 162 20.34 1.25 -11.14
CA GLN A 162 20.73 1.81 -12.44
C GLN A 162 19.65 1.69 -13.51
N LEU A 163 18.69 0.78 -13.35
CA LEU A 163 17.58 0.57 -14.29
C LEU A 163 16.36 1.47 -13.99
N LEU A 164 16.35 2.18 -12.86
CA LEU A 164 15.15 2.89 -12.39
C LEU A 164 14.80 4.12 -13.24
N GLU A 165 15.78 4.83 -13.79
CA GLU A 165 15.49 6.07 -14.54
C GLU A 165 14.49 5.86 -15.70
N PRO A 166 14.72 4.94 -16.66
CA PRO A 166 13.76 4.69 -17.73
C PRO A 166 12.42 4.14 -17.21
N VAL A 167 12.44 3.29 -16.18
CA VAL A 167 11.22 2.74 -15.56
C VAL A 167 10.36 3.85 -14.97
N ILE A 168 10.97 4.79 -14.25
CA ILE A 168 10.25 5.92 -13.64
C ILE A 168 9.68 6.85 -14.72
N GLN A 169 10.44 7.16 -15.77
CA GLN A 169 9.91 7.96 -16.89
C GLN A 169 8.71 7.27 -17.55
N TRP A 170 8.76 5.95 -17.70
CA TRP A 170 7.65 5.18 -18.25
C TRP A 170 6.40 5.21 -17.35
N ILE A 171 6.56 5.02 -16.03
CA ILE A 171 5.46 5.12 -15.05
C ILE A 171 4.78 6.50 -15.11
N LEU A 172 5.56 7.57 -15.22
CA LEU A 172 5.05 8.95 -15.23
C LEU A 172 4.09 9.24 -16.39
N ASN A 173 4.19 8.52 -17.52
CA ASN A 173 3.26 8.64 -18.64
C ASN A 173 1.80 8.33 -18.27
N PHE A 174 1.59 7.54 -17.21
CA PHE A 174 0.27 7.07 -16.77
C PHE A 174 -0.22 7.77 -15.50
N ALA A 175 0.59 8.64 -14.90
CA ALA A 175 0.35 9.15 -13.56
C ALA A 175 -0.96 9.95 -13.40
N ALA A 176 -1.34 10.72 -14.42
CA ALA A 176 -2.56 11.52 -14.40
C ALA A 176 -3.83 10.74 -14.83
N ASP A 177 -3.68 9.52 -15.35
CA ASP A 177 -4.82 8.73 -15.81
C ASP A 177 -5.41 7.93 -14.64
N THR A 178 -6.66 8.26 -14.29
CA THR A 178 -7.38 7.65 -13.16
C THR A 178 -7.56 6.15 -13.25
N ARG A 179 -7.45 5.56 -14.46
CA ARG A 179 -7.51 4.10 -14.65
C ARG A 179 -6.30 3.41 -14.02
N TYR A 180 -5.14 4.06 -14.05
CA TYR A 180 -3.88 3.52 -13.55
C TYR A 180 -3.45 4.09 -12.20
N ALA A 181 -4.21 5.03 -11.63
CA ALA A 181 -3.80 5.78 -10.43
C ALA A 181 -3.33 4.87 -9.28
N CYS A 182 -4.09 3.83 -8.92
CA CYS A 182 -3.69 2.89 -7.85
C CYS A 182 -2.34 2.22 -8.15
N TYR A 183 -2.17 1.73 -9.38
CA TYR A 183 -0.95 1.04 -9.82
C TYR A 183 0.25 1.98 -9.80
N VAL A 184 0.10 3.20 -10.34
CA VAL A 184 1.17 4.21 -10.33
C VAL A 184 1.53 4.63 -8.90
N GLY A 185 0.53 4.88 -8.06
CA GLY A 185 0.75 5.20 -6.65
C GLY A 185 1.51 4.10 -5.93
N LEU A 186 1.15 2.83 -6.16
CA LEU A 186 1.83 1.67 -5.59
C LEU A 186 3.27 1.53 -6.09
N CYS A 187 3.53 1.76 -7.38
CA CYS A 187 4.88 1.79 -7.93
C CYS A 187 5.77 2.80 -7.18
N PHE A 188 5.34 4.05 -7.08
CA PHE A 188 6.12 5.08 -6.38
C PHE A 188 6.34 4.72 -4.91
N ASP A 189 5.31 4.24 -4.24
CA ASP A 189 5.36 3.88 -2.83
C ASP A 189 6.34 2.72 -2.55
N ARG A 190 6.32 1.68 -3.38
CA ARG A 190 7.23 0.53 -3.22
C ARG A 190 8.65 0.83 -3.68
N ILE A 191 8.83 1.52 -4.81
CA ILE A 191 10.17 1.91 -5.27
C ILE A 191 10.83 2.87 -4.27
N THR A 192 10.11 3.86 -3.75
CA THR A 192 10.67 4.79 -2.74
C THR A 192 11.00 4.11 -1.42
N SER A 193 10.34 3.00 -1.07
CA SER A 193 10.66 2.25 0.15
C SER A 193 12.08 1.67 0.14
N LYS A 194 12.62 1.31 -1.03
CA LYS A 194 13.98 0.76 -1.18
C LYS A 194 14.97 1.73 -1.80
N CYS A 195 14.53 2.52 -2.78
CA CYS A 195 15.39 3.42 -3.56
C CYS A 195 15.00 4.91 -3.46
N PRO A 196 14.77 5.49 -2.26
CA PRO A 196 14.24 6.84 -2.12
C PRO A 196 15.15 7.93 -2.71
N ALA A 197 16.47 7.72 -2.69
CA ALA A 197 17.45 8.69 -3.20
C ALA A 197 17.25 9.02 -4.68
N HIS A 198 16.88 8.01 -5.50
CA HIS A 198 16.66 8.18 -6.93
C HIS A 198 15.40 9.00 -7.26
N LEU A 199 14.47 9.13 -6.31
CA LEU A 199 13.21 9.84 -6.50
C LEU A 199 13.20 11.25 -5.88
N ILE A 200 14.26 11.66 -5.18
CA ILE A 200 14.39 13.03 -4.64
C ILE A 200 14.08 14.11 -5.70
N PRO A 201 14.59 14.05 -6.95
CA PRO A 201 14.30 15.07 -7.96
C PRO A 201 12.81 15.15 -8.35
N LEU A 202 12.05 14.08 -8.15
CA LEU A 202 10.62 14.01 -8.50
C LEU A 202 9.70 14.53 -7.42
N LEU A 203 10.22 14.89 -6.25
CA LEU A 203 9.43 15.38 -5.12
C LEU A 203 8.43 16.49 -5.52
N PRO A 204 8.80 17.56 -6.26
CA PRO A 204 7.84 18.57 -6.66
C PRO A 204 6.75 18.06 -7.60
N GLN A 205 7.11 17.12 -8.49
CA GLN A 205 6.17 16.52 -9.45
C GLN A 205 5.16 15.62 -8.73
N LEU A 206 5.60 14.82 -7.75
CA LEU A 206 4.71 13.98 -6.95
C LEU A 206 3.76 14.81 -6.08
N MET A 207 4.22 15.93 -5.52
CA MET A 207 3.34 16.88 -4.80
C MET A 207 2.28 17.47 -5.74
N SER A 208 2.68 17.88 -6.95
CA SER A 208 1.76 18.37 -7.97
C SER A 208 0.76 17.30 -8.41
N LEU A 209 1.20 16.05 -8.51
CA LEU A 209 0.37 14.92 -8.90
C LEU A 209 -0.79 14.71 -7.94
N ILE A 210 -0.58 14.84 -6.62
CA ILE A 210 -1.68 14.82 -5.64
C ILE A 210 -2.75 15.84 -6.03
N THR A 211 -2.35 17.08 -6.32
CA THR A 211 -3.31 18.15 -6.68
C THR A 211 -4.07 17.86 -7.98
N VAL A 212 -3.43 17.22 -8.96
CA VAL A 212 -4.07 16.79 -10.21
C VAL A 212 -5.10 15.69 -9.94
N LEU A 213 -4.73 14.69 -9.15
CA LEU A 213 -5.61 13.58 -8.78
C LEU A 213 -6.82 14.03 -7.98
N GLU A 214 -6.67 15.02 -7.09
CA GLU A 214 -7.79 15.61 -6.34
C GLU A 214 -8.85 16.28 -7.22
N GLN A 215 -8.54 16.65 -8.47
CA GLN A 215 -9.48 17.29 -9.39
C GLN A 215 -10.34 16.28 -10.18
N THR A 216 -10.11 14.98 -9.96
CA THR A 216 -10.78 13.92 -10.72
C THR A 216 -12.25 13.76 -10.31
N THR A 217 -13.08 13.42 -11.30
CA THR A 217 -14.53 13.27 -11.13
C THR A 217 -15.00 11.82 -11.11
N THR A 218 -14.13 10.88 -11.48
CA THR A 218 -14.40 9.44 -11.55
C THR A 218 -13.43 8.66 -10.66
N ASN A 219 -13.76 7.41 -10.33
CA ASN A 219 -12.89 6.50 -9.58
C ASN A 219 -12.39 7.05 -8.22
N GLY A 220 -13.19 7.87 -7.52
CA GLY A 220 -12.72 8.63 -6.35
C GLY A 220 -12.04 7.79 -5.26
N HIS A 221 -12.52 6.57 -5.01
CA HIS A 221 -11.90 5.65 -4.06
C HIS A 221 -10.50 5.18 -4.49
N LYS A 222 -10.37 4.73 -5.75
CA LYS A 222 -9.08 4.32 -6.34
C LYS A 222 -8.10 5.50 -6.38
N VAL A 223 -8.60 6.69 -6.70
CA VAL A 223 -7.80 7.91 -6.68
C VAL A 223 -7.32 8.25 -5.27
N GLU A 224 -8.16 8.12 -4.24
CA GLU A 224 -7.72 8.36 -2.86
C GLU A 224 -6.65 7.35 -2.41
N GLU A 225 -6.82 6.09 -2.76
CA GLU A 225 -5.82 5.05 -2.48
C GLU A 225 -4.47 5.38 -3.13
N ALA A 226 -4.49 5.82 -4.39
CA ALA A 226 -3.31 6.30 -5.09
C ALA A 226 -2.68 7.50 -4.38
N ILE A 227 -3.47 8.50 -3.97
CA ILE A 227 -2.98 9.68 -3.24
C ILE A 227 -2.36 9.27 -1.91
N CYS A 228 -2.94 8.31 -1.19
CA CYS A 228 -2.38 7.78 0.06
C CYS A 228 -1.01 7.12 -0.17
N SER A 229 -0.88 6.28 -1.20
CA SER A 229 0.40 5.66 -1.59
C SER A 229 1.43 6.71 -2.00
N ILE A 230 1.05 7.71 -2.80
CA ILE A 230 1.92 8.83 -3.19
C ILE A 230 2.33 9.67 -1.97
N THR A 231 1.41 9.92 -1.03
CA THR A 231 1.69 10.64 0.23
C THR A 231 2.78 9.90 1.02
N ARG A 232 2.67 8.58 1.15
CA ARG A 232 3.69 7.75 1.83
C ARG A 232 5.03 7.75 1.07
N ALA A 233 4.98 7.68 -0.26
CA ALA A 233 6.18 7.77 -1.11
C ALA A 233 6.91 9.11 -0.89
N ILE A 234 6.16 10.22 -0.92
CA ILE A 234 6.67 11.57 -0.66
C ILE A 234 7.26 11.66 0.74
N SER A 235 6.56 11.19 1.78
CA SER A 235 7.09 11.18 3.15
C SER A 235 8.40 10.39 3.25
N THR A 236 8.50 9.27 2.54
CA THR A 236 9.72 8.44 2.47
C THR A 236 10.87 9.20 1.82
N ILE A 237 10.62 9.91 0.72
CA ILE A 237 11.61 10.80 0.10
C ILE A 237 12.04 11.90 1.08
N ILE A 238 11.08 12.55 1.76
CA ILE A 238 11.36 13.64 2.71
C ILE A 238 12.21 13.17 3.89
N SER A 239 12.09 11.90 4.30
CA SER A 239 12.93 11.31 5.34
C SER A 239 14.42 11.24 4.99
N LYS A 240 14.77 11.36 3.71
CA LYS A 240 16.16 11.33 3.21
C LYS A 240 16.72 12.72 2.89
N LEU A 241 15.92 13.77 3.03
CA LEU A 241 16.36 15.16 2.78
C LEU A 241 17.16 15.73 3.96
N PRO A 242 18.03 16.73 3.72
CA PRO A 242 18.62 17.53 4.78
C PRO A 242 17.55 18.20 5.67
N LEU A 243 17.83 18.37 6.97
CA LEU A 243 16.86 18.81 7.98
C LEU A 243 16.03 20.05 7.57
N ALA A 244 16.67 21.08 7.01
CA ALA A 244 15.99 22.31 6.60
C ALA A 244 15.01 22.09 5.44
N GLN A 245 15.39 21.28 4.44
CA GLN A 245 14.54 20.93 3.31
C GLN A 245 13.43 19.98 3.74
N SER A 246 13.76 19.01 4.61
CA SER A 246 12.80 18.07 5.17
C SER A 246 11.68 18.78 5.93
N LYS A 247 12.04 19.78 6.75
CA LYS A 247 11.06 20.64 7.44
C LYS A 247 10.08 21.28 6.46
N LEU A 248 10.60 22.00 5.46
CA LEU A 248 9.78 22.74 4.50
C LEU A 248 8.87 21.81 3.70
N ALA A 249 9.42 20.69 3.22
CA ALA A 249 8.65 19.72 2.45
C ALA A 249 7.56 19.02 3.29
N MET A 250 7.82 18.74 4.56
CA MET A 250 6.79 18.22 5.48
C MET A 250 5.68 19.25 5.72
N GLU A 251 6.03 20.52 5.93
CA GLU A 251 5.05 21.59 6.07
C GLU A 251 4.15 21.68 4.82
N GLN A 252 4.75 21.68 3.62
CA GLN A 252 4.03 21.72 2.34
C GLN A 252 3.10 20.51 2.13
N LEU A 253 3.56 19.29 2.46
CA LEU A 253 2.74 18.07 2.35
C LEU A 253 1.54 18.09 3.30
N CYS A 254 1.79 18.50 4.55
CA CYS A 254 0.86 18.27 5.65
C CYS A 254 -0.17 19.39 5.82
N GLU A 255 0.19 20.64 5.47
CA GLU A 255 -0.70 21.79 5.58
C GLU A 255 -2.07 21.59 4.91
N PRO A 256 -2.18 21.14 3.64
CA PRO A 256 -3.49 20.90 3.02
C PRO A 256 -4.28 19.81 3.74
N ILE A 257 -3.61 18.74 4.23
CA ILE A 257 -4.27 17.64 4.95
C ILE A 257 -4.87 18.15 6.27
N ILE A 258 -4.08 18.90 7.05
CA ILE A 258 -4.51 19.47 8.33
C ILE A 258 -5.68 20.45 8.12
N ASN A 259 -5.54 21.38 7.17
CA ASN A 259 -6.56 22.39 6.90
C ASN A 259 -7.87 21.74 6.46
N ASN A 260 -7.80 20.72 5.59
CA ASN A 260 -8.99 20.01 5.13
C ASN A 260 -9.61 19.11 6.21
N LEU A 261 -8.81 18.51 7.09
CA LEU A 261 -9.31 17.78 8.26
C LEU A 261 -10.08 18.71 9.20
N LEU A 262 -9.50 19.87 9.52
CA LEU A 262 -10.15 20.86 10.38
C LEU A 262 -11.45 21.37 9.75
N ARG A 263 -11.41 21.73 8.46
CA ARG A 263 -12.57 22.21 7.70
C ARG A 263 -13.69 21.17 7.66
N SER A 264 -13.39 19.94 7.23
CA SER A 264 -14.37 18.85 7.15
C SER A 264 -14.93 18.47 8.52
N THR A 265 -14.09 18.52 9.57
CA THR A 265 -14.53 18.35 10.95
C THR A 265 -15.53 19.44 11.32
N ASP A 266 -15.27 20.72 11.01
CA ASP A 266 -16.17 21.82 11.36
C ASP A 266 -17.49 21.76 10.60
N THR A 267 -17.48 21.42 9.31
CA THR A 267 -18.68 21.41 8.46
C THR A 267 -19.55 20.18 8.63
N THR A 268 -19.00 19.04 9.07
CA THR A 268 -19.78 17.79 9.18
C THR A 268 -20.52 17.73 10.52
N ASP A 269 -21.84 17.52 10.49
CA ASP A 269 -22.62 17.32 11.71
C ASP A 269 -22.26 16.01 12.42
N ALA A 270 -22.16 16.05 13.76
CA ALA A 270 -21.81 14.89 14.57
C ALA A 270 -22.80 13.71 14.44
N THR A 271 -24.04 13.99 14.02
CA THR A 271 -25.12 13.01 13.83
C THR A 271 -25.14 12.38 12.43
N PHE A 272 -24.41 12.92 11.45
CA PHE A 272 -24.48 12.42 10.06
C PHE A 272 -23.68 11.13 9.84
N VAL A 273 -22.77 10.78 10.77
CA VAL A 273 -21.90 9.61 10.62
C VAL A 273 -22.55 8.31 11.15
N THR A 274 -23.75 8.38 11.72
CA THR A 274 -24.53 7.23 12.20
C THR A 274 -25.45 6.61 11.16
N THR A 275 -25.12 6.62 9.86
CA THR A 275 -25.88 5.80 8.90
C THR A 275 -25.19 4.46 8.74
N PRO A 276 -25.67 3.35 9.35
CA PRO A 276 -25.25 2.03 8.95
C PRO A 276 -25.86 1.77 7.57
N ALA A 277 -25.09 1.16 6.67
CA ALA A 277 -25.71 0.39 5.60
C ALA A 277 -26.72 -0.56 6.26
N THR A 278 -27.98 -0.47 5.83
CA THR A 278 -29.09 -1.26 6.35
C THR A 278 -28.77 -2.75 6.28
N ASN A 279 -28.44 -3.34 7.44
CA ASN A 279 -28.31 -4.77 7.64
C ASN A 279 -29.66 -5.34 8.08
N THR A 280 -30.34 -6.02 7.15
CA THR A 280 -31.23 -7.14 7.49
C THR A 280 -30.42 -8.43 7.37
N ASN A 281 -29.95 -8.97 8.49
CA ASN A 281 -30.29 -10.32 8.95
C ASN A 281 -29.33 -10.79 10.05
N ALA A 282 -29.94 -11.24 11.14
CA ALA A 282 -29.30 -11.95 12.23
C ALA A 282 -28.83 -13.33 11.78
N ASN A 283 -27.58 -13.69 12.09
CA ASN A 283 -27.27 -14.86 12.92
C ASN A 283 -25.78 -14.95 13.22
N ALA A 284 -25.49 -15.30 14.48
CA ALA A 284 -24.16 -15.47 15.05
C ALA A 284 -23.43 -16.71 14.50
N HIS A 285 -22.12 -16.61 14.30
CA HIS A 285 -21.06 -17.35 15.04
C HIS A 285 -19.68 -16.86 14.56
N GLY A 286 -18.76 -16.66 15.50
CA GLY A 286 -17.54 -15.88 15.31
C GLY A 286 -16.42 -16.53 14.52
N SER A 287 -15.62 -15.69 13.87
CA SER A 287 -14.15 -15.73 13.82
C SER A 287 -13.68 -14.45 13.10
N ASN A 288 -12.67 -13.78 13.67
CA ASN A 288 -12.03 -12.61 13.08
C ASN A 288 -11.53 -12.92 11.67
N LYS A 289 -12.13 -12.27 10.66
CA LYS A 289 -11.51 -11.91 9.39
C LYS A 289 -12.02 -10.54 9.00
N GLU A 290 -11.10 -9.75 8.48
CA GLU A 290 -11.27 -8.37 8.05
C GLU A 290 -12.52 -8.22 7.19
N ASN A 291 -13.41 -7.33 7.61
CA ASN A 291 -14.61 -7.02 6.86
C ASN A 291 -14.29 -5.90 5.86
N GLU A 292 -13.43 -6.21 4.89
CA GLU A 292 -13.53 -5.60 3.56
C GLU A 292 -14.77 -6.19 2.88
N GLY A 293 -15.93 -5.69 3.28
CA GLY A 293 -17.22 -6.25 2.90
C GLY A 293 -18.10 -5.22 2.22
N SER A 294 -18.11 -5.28 0.89
CA SER A 294 -19.19 -4.82 0.00
C SER A 294 -19.31 -3.30 -0.27
N HIS A 295 -18.50 -2.82 -1.21
CA HIS A 295 -18.77 -1.61 -2.00
C HIS A 295 -19.46 -1.95 -3.33
N LYS A 296 -20.42 -2.88 -3.31
CA LYS A 296 -21.30 -3.15 -4.46
C LYS A 296 -22.26 -1.96 -4.66
N GLY A 297 -21.78 -0.91 -5.35
CA GLY A 297 -22.62 0.19 -5.84
C GLY A 297 -22.00 1.59 -5.95
N ARG A 298 -20.71 1.82 -5.69
CA ARG A 298 -20.12 3.19 -5.68
C ARG A 298 -18.89 3.40 -6.57
N THR A 299 -18.80 2.71 -7.69
CA THR A 299 -17.69 2.89 -8.65
C THR A 299 -17.65 4.30 -9.26
N ASN A 300 -18.72 5.09 -9.13
CA ASN A 300 -18.81 6.45 -9.68
C ASN A 300 -18.84 7.58 -8.63
N GLU A 301 -18.47 7.32 -7.37
CA GLU A 301 -18.32 8.42 -6.40
C GLU A 301 -17.11 9.30 -6.79
N SER A 302 -17.31 10.62 -6.90
CA SER A 302 -16.22 11.56 -7.21
C SER A 302 -15.30 11.71 -6.01
N TRP A 303 -14.02 12.02 -6.26
CA TRP A 303 -13.08 12.28 -5.18
C TRP A 303 -13.54 13.45 -4.29
N SER A 304 -14.12 14.50 -4.89
CA SER A 304 -14.67 15.65 -4.17
C SER A 304 -15.77 15.30 -3.16
N SER A 305 -16.59 14.26 -3.43
CA SER A 305 -17.59 13.75 -2.48
C SER A 305 -16.90 13.14 -1.26
N LEU A 306 -15.89 12.30 -1.49
CA LEU A 306 -15.10 11.68 -0.43
C LEU A 306 -14.37 12.71 0.43
N ALA A 307 -13.81 13.74 -0.20
CA ALA A 307 -13.06 14.82 0.43
C ALA A 307 -13.88 15.67 1.42
N SER A 308 -15.22 15.60 1.37
CA SER A 308 -16.09 16.24 2.35
C SER A 308 -16.06 15.53 3.72
N ARG A 309 -15.64 14.26 3.75
CA ARG A 309 -15.71 13.40 4.93
C ARG A 309 -14.41 13.49 5.73
N PRO A 310 -14.47 13.72 7.06
CA PRO A 310 -13.25 13.86 7.87
C PRO A 310 -12.39 12.59 7.89
N ILE A 311 -13.00 11.41 7.73
CA ILE A 311 -12.29 10.12 7.72
C ILE A 311 -11.22 10.04 6.63
N LEU A 312 -11.45 10.64 5.46
CA LEU A 312 -10.46 10.66 4.37
C LEU A 312 -9.18 11.36 4.82
N TRP A 313 -9.31 12.53 5.44
CA TRP A 313 -8.17 13.32 5.90
C TRP A 313 -7.49 12.72 7.13
N ILE A 314 -8.25 12.06 8.01
CA ILE A 314 -7.71 11.26 9.12
C ILE A 314 -6.84 10.14 8.56
N ASP A 315 -7.30 9.42 7.54
CA ASP A 315 -6.55 8.33 6.93
C ASP A 315 -5.32 8.83 6.21
N ARG A 316 -5.44 9.90 5.43
CA ARG A 316 -4.29 10.50 4.75
C ARG A 316 -3.21 10.97 5.73
N SER A 317 -3.60 11.49 6.91
CA SER A 317 -2.63 11.82 7.97
C SER A 317 -1.84 10.60 8.47
N ALA A 318 -2.46 9.41 8.53
CA ALA A 318 -1.75 8.19 8.89
C ALA A 318 -0.68 7.82 7.85
N TYR A 319 -0.95 8.00 6.55
CA TYR A 319 -0.01 7.65 5.48
C TYR A 319 1.26 8.52 5.46
N VAL A 320 1.20 9.74 6.02
CA VAL A 320 2.39 10.60 6.21
C VAL A 320 3.42 9.94 7.14
N PHE A 321 2.96 9.16 8.12
CA PHE A 321 3.80 8.62 9.20
C PHE A 321 4.00 7.10 9.13
N LYS A 322 3.13 6.38 8.43
CA LYS A 322 3.10 4.92 8.35
C LYS A 322 4.41 4.35 7.79
N ASP A 323 5.18 3.68 8.64
CA ASP A 323 6.39 2.92 8.29
C ASP A 323 7.51 3.75 7.61
N VAL A 324 7.47 5.07 7.76
CA VAL A 324 8.45 5.99 7.15
C VAL A 324 9.54 6.40 8.14
N TRP A 325 9.13 6.80 9.34
CA TRP A 325 9.99 7.44 10.33
C TRP A 325 10.31 6.43 11.43
N SER A 326 11.46 5.77 11.33
CA SER A 326 11.90 4.79 12.34
C SER A 326 12.97 5.37 13.27
N LYS A 327 13.03 4.82 14.49
CA LYS A 327 14.08 5.15 15.47
C LYS A 327 15.48 4.92 14.87
N PRO A 328 16.47 5.79 15.12
CA PRO A 328 17.84 5.53 14.74
C PRO A 328 18.29 4.19 15.34
N THR A 329 18.94 3.36 14.53
CA THR A 329 19.46 2.05 14.90
C THR A 329 20.37 2.14 16.13
N LYS A 330 20.25 1.20 17.06
CA LYS A 330 21.09 1.12 18.27
C LYS A 330 22.57 1.08 17.86
N GLY A 331 23.29 2.18 18.06
CA GLY A 331 24.73 2.26 17.77
C GLY A 331 25.20 3.67 17.44
N THR A 332 24.35 4.49 16.82
CA THR A 332 24.56 5.93 16.73
C THR A 332 23.84 6.57 17.90
N ARG A 333 24.59 7.16 18.84
CA ARG A 333 24.09 8.32 19.57
C ARG A 333 24.29 9.51 18.64
N PRO A 334 23.31 9.97 17.85
CA PRO A 334 23.26 11.39 17.63
C PRO A 334 22.78 12.00 18.95
N GLU A 335 23.39 13.09 19.37
CA GLU A 335 22.73 14.02 20.28
C GLU A 335 21.30 14.28 19.78
N LEU A 336 20.36 14.59 20.67
CA LEU A 336 18.94 14.83 20.41
C LEU A 336 18.72 15.89 19.29
N GLU A 337 18.97 15.56 18.03
CA GLU A 337 18.57 16.38 16.91
C GLU A 337 17.04 16.33 16.86
N GLN A 338 16.47 17.47 17.23
CA GLN A 338 15.03 17.65 17.28
C GLN A 338 14.45 17.35 15.90
N ILE A 339 13.38 16.54 15.87
CA ILE A 339 12.70 16.22 14.62
C ILE A 339 12.19 17.54 14.01
N PRO A 340 12.62 17.88 12.78
CA PRO A 340 12.43 19.22 12.22
C PRO A 340 10.95 19.59 12.02
N TRP A 341 10.09 18.58 11.92
CA TRP A 341 8.65 18.70 11.69
C TRP A 341 7.80 18.43 12.95
N THR A 342 8.38 18.48 14.16
CA THR A 342 7.63 18.29 15.43
C THR A 342 6.41 19.23 15.54
N ALA A 343 6.53 20.46 15.04
CA ALA A 343 5.41 21.42 15.02
C ALA A 343 4.27 20.97 14.09
N VAL A 344 4.57 20.29 12.99
CA VAL A 344 3.57 19.71 12.07
C VAL A 344 2.83 18.58 12.77
N ALA A 345 3.56 17.70 13.47
CA ALA A 345 2.95 16.63 14.25
C ALA A 345 2.02 17.16 15.35
N ALA A 346 2.40 18.23 16.04
CA ALA A 346 1.55 18.90 17.02
C ALA A 346 0.19 19.33 16.43
N LYS A 347 0.22 19.98 15.25
CA LYS A 347 -0.99 20.40 14.53
C LYS A 347 -1.87 19.22 14.11
N PHE A 348 -1.27 18.10 13.67
CA PHE A 348 -2.03 16.88 13.38
C PHE A 348 -2.72 16.32 14.62
N ILE A 349 -1.99 16.19 15.73
CA ILE A 349 -2.58 15.71 16.99
C ILE A 349 -3.74 16.60 17.42
N GLU A 350 -3.58 17.92 17.36
CA GLU A 350 -4.66 18.86 17.68
C GLU A 350 -5.90 18.65 16.79
N ALA A 351 -5.70 18.55 15.47
CA ALA A 351 -6.79 18.31 14.53
C ALA A 351 -7.48 16.94 14.74
N LEU A 352 -6.71 15.89 15.01
CA LEU A 352 -7.22 14.55 15.33
C LEU A 352 -8.02 14.55 16.63
N LEU A 353 -7.53 15.23 17.67
CA LEU A 353 -8.25 15.36 18.94
C LEU A 353 -9.55 16.15 18.79
N LYS A 354 -9.56 17.21 17.97
CA LYS A 354 -10.77 17.97 17.64
C LYS A 354 -11.81 17.06 16.96
N ALA A 355 -11.41 16.28 15.96
CA ALA A 355 -12.28 15.33 15.27
C ALA A 355 -12.81 14.26 16.24
N THR A 356 -11.92 13.70 17.07
CA THR A 356 -12.25 12.66 18.07
C THR A 356 -13.32 13.16 19.06
N ARG A 357 -13.19 14.38 19.57
CA ARG A 357 -14.19 14.98 20.47
C ARG A 357 -15.53 15.22 19.76
N LYS A 358 -15.50 15.76 18.54
CA LYS A 358 -16.73 16.05 17.79
C LYS A 358 -17.50 14.78 17.43
N PHE A 359 -16.79 13.71 17.09
CA PHE A 359 -17.36 12.44 16.64
C PHE A 359 -17.23 11.33 17.70
N GLU A 360 -17.22 11.68 19.00
CA GLU A 360 -16.98 10.74 20.10
C GLU A 360 -17.90 9.51 20.09
N GLY A 361 -19.11 9.63 19.52
CA GLY A 361 -20.06 8.54 19.36
C GLY A 361 -19.91 7.67 18.10
N THR A 362 -18.90 7.91 17.25
CA THR A 362 -18.74 7.25 15.94
C THR A 362 -17.53 6.31 15.94
N PRO A 363 -17.69 4.98 16.17
CA PRO A 363 -16.58 4.06 16.36
C PRO A 363 -15.52 4.10 15.26
N ARG A 364 -15.95 4.14 13.98
CA ARG A 364 -15.04 4.13 12.83
C ARG A 364 -14.14 5.38 12.77
N VAL A 365 -14.68 6.56 13.06
CA VAL A 365 -13.87 7.80 13.07
C VAL A 365 -12.86 7.77 14.20
N ILE A 366 -13.27 7.30 15.38
CA ILE A 366 -12.41 7.17 16.56
C ILE A 366 -11.28 6.17 16.31
N GLU A 367 -11.60 4.99 15.79
CA GLU A 367 -10.60 3.98 15.45
C GLU A 367 -9.52 4.53 14.51
N HIS A 368 -9.94 5.19 13.43
CA HIS A 368 -9.01 5.76 12.45
C HIS A 368 -8.20 6.93 13.05
N ALA A 369 -8.82 7.83 13.83
CA ALA A 369 -8.12 8.94 14.46
C ALA A 369 -7.06 8.46 15.46
N ILE A 370 -7.42 7.46 16.28
CA ILE A 370 -6.52 6.84 17.24
C ILE A 370 -5.39 6.07 16.57
N ARG A 371 -5.69 5.38 15.46
CA ARG A 371 -4.67 4.74 14.60
C ARG A 371 -3.68 5.78 14.08
N SER A 372 -4.13 6.96 13.66
CA SER A 372 -3.27 8.05 13.19
C SER A 372 -2.40 8.63 14.32
N CYS A 373 -2.97 8.90 15.52
CA CYS A 373 -2.21 9.31 16.69
C CYS A 373 -1.09 8.31 17.04
N ARG A 374 -1.40 7.00 17.00
CA ARG A 374 -0.44 5.92 17.23
C ARG A 374 0.73 5.98 16.25
N LEU A 375 0.48 6.20 14.96
CA LEU A 375 1.52 6.28 13.95
C LEU A 375 2.39 7.53 14.14
N ILE A 376 1.80 8.67 14.50
CA ILE A 376 2.55 9.89 14.85
C ILE A 376 3.46 9.65 16.05
N PHE A 377 2.97 8.98 17.10
CA PHE A 377 3.78 8.67 18.29
C PHE A 377 4.96 7.77 17.95
N ARG A 378 4.74 6.72 17.16
CA ARG A 378 5.82 5.83 16.69
C ARG A 378 6.85 6.58 15.85
N ALA A 379 6.40 7.45 14.96
CA ALA A 379 7.26 8.26 14.09
C ALA A 379 8.15 9.23 14.88
N LEU A 380 7.62 9.84 15.94
CA LEU A 380 8.35 10.76 16.80
C LEU A 380 9.22 10.06 17.87
N GLY A 381 8.88 8.82 18.22
CA GLY A 381 9.48 8.10 19.33
C GLY A 381 9.42 8.93 20.62
N PRO A 382 10.52 9.03 21.40
CA PRO A 382 10.56 9.79 22.66
C PRO A 382 10.17 11.28 22.54
N GLN A 383 10.30 11.88 21.35
CA GLN A 383 9.95 13.29 21.13
C GLN A 383 8.42 13.52 21.10
N SER A 384 7.59 12.46 21.09
CA SER A 384 6.14 12.60 21.23
C SER A 384 5.64 12.82 22.65
N LEU A 385 6.53 12.82 23.66
CA LEU A 385 6.18 13.00 25.08
C LEU A 385 5.24 14.20 25.35
N PRO A 386 5.44 15.40 24.76
CA PRO A 386 4.54 16.54 24.99
C PRO A 386 3.11 16.33 24.50
N PHE A 387 2.88 15.35 23.62
CA PHE A 387 1.58 15.05 23.04
C PHE A 387 0.82 13.95 23.78
N VAL A 388 1.49 13.21 24.68
CA VAL A 388 0.89 12.10 25.42
C VAL A 388 -0.21 12.59 26.34
N GLU A 389 0.06 13.61 27.16
CA GLU A 389 -0.92 14.13 28.12
C GLU A 389 -2.21 14.64 27.46
N PRO A 390 -2.19 15.50 26.42
CA PRO A 390 -3.41 15.91 25.73
C PRO A 390 -4.25 14.75 25.18
N VAL A 391 -3.60 13.69 24.69
CA VAL A 391 -4.28 12.52 24.11
C VAL A 391 -4.89 11.64 25.21
N VAL A 392 -4.14 11.38 26.29
CA VAL A 392 -4.63 10.61 27.44
C VAL A 392 -5.80 11.32 28.12
N THR A 393 -5.72 12.64 28.30
CA THR A 393 -6.82 13.43 28.87
C THR A 393 -8.10 13.28 28.03
N MET A 394 -8.00 13.37 26.71
CA MET A 394 -9.15 13.13 25.82
C MET A 394 -9.70 11.70 25.97
N MET A 395 -8.83 10.69 26.10
CA MET A 395 -9.26 9.29 26.29
C MET A 395 -10.02 9.13 27.61
N ILE A 396 -9.54 9.70 28.71
CA ILE A 396 -10.19 9.66 30.03
C ILE A 396 -11.55 10.38 30.00
N GLU A 397 -11.65 11.51 29.29
CA GLU A 397 -12.90 12.26 29.15
C GLU A 397 -13.98 11.50 28.34
N THR A 398 -13.56 10.77 27.30
CA THR A 398 -14.49 10.20 26.30
C THR A 398 -14.79 8.72 26.52
N TYR A 399 -13.85 7.94 27.06
CA TYR A 399 -14.02 6.49 27.26
C TYR A 399 -15.18 6.11 28.20
N PRO A 400 -15.45 6.83 29.32
CA PRO A 400 -16.61 6.53 30.17
C PRO A 400 -17.95 6.68 29.45
N LYS A 401 -18.03 7.60 28.47
CA LYS A 401 -19.23 7.81 27.65
C LYS A 401 -19.33 6.79 26.52
N HIS A 402 -18.20 6.52 25.86
CA HIS A 402 -18.11 5.64 24.69
C HIS A 402 -16.92 4.70 24.81
N ARG A 403 -17.21 3.42 25.07
CA ARG A 403 -16.21 2.38 25.34
C ARG A 403 -15.56 1.83 24.07
N HIS A 404 -14.87 2.70 23.32
CA HIS A 404 -14.14 2.29 22.13
C HIS A 404 -12.88 1.49 22.51
N SER A 405 -12.75 0.27 21.99
CA SER A 405 -11.59 -0.59 22.24
C SER A 405 -10.28 -0.01 21.72
N SER A 406 -10.34 0.88 20.72
CA SER A 406 -9.18 1.57 20.15
C SER A 406 -8.43 2.41 21.19
N TYR A 407 -9.11 2.96 22.21
CA TYR A 407 -8.46 3.68 23.31
C TYR A 407 -7.59 2.76 24.18
N LEU A 408 -8.08 1.55 24.50
CA LEU A 408 -7.30 0.57 25.25
C LEU A 408 -6.05 0.14 24.46
N TYR A 409 -6.19 -0.01 23.15
CA TYR A 409 -5.06 -0.31 22.29
C TYR A 409 -4.04 0.83 22.27
N LEU A 410 -4.47 2.09 22.14
CA LEU A 410 -3.54 3.22 22.21
C LEU A 410 -2.86 3.32 23.57
N ALA A 411 -3.57 3.07 24.67
CA ALA A 411 -2.99 2.99 26.00
C ALA A 411 -1.84 1.97 26.06
N SER A 412 -2.02 0.78 25.47
CA SER A 412 -0.96 -0.23 25.39
C SER A 412 0.28 0.26 24.64
N VAL A 413 0.12 1.06 23.57
CA VAL A 413 1.25 1.62 22.83
C VAL A 413 1.97 2.70 23.63
N ILE A 414 1.22 3.55 24.34
CA ILE A 414 1.81 4.55 25.22
C ILE A 414 2.60 3.85 26.34
N VAL A 415 2.08 2.77 26.93
CA VAL A 415 2.79 1.99 27.94
C VAL A 415 4.03 1.30 27.35
N ASP A 416 3.95 0.75 26.14
CA ASP A 416 5.10 0.13 25.46
C ASP A 416 6.23 1.13 25.19
N GLU A 417 5.88 2.34 24.72
CA GLU A 417 6.84 3.39 24.39
C GLU A 417 7.39 4.12 25.63
N TYR A 418 6.57 4.31 26.68
CA TYR A 418 6.89 5.19 27.81
C TYR A 418 6.90 4.52 29.18
N GLY A 419 6.55 3.24 29.31
CA GLY A 419 6.47 2.54 30.60
C GLY A 419 7.82 2.40 31.31
N ALA A 420 8.91 2.42 30.56
CA ALA A 420 10.27 2.46 31.12
C ALA A 420 10.61 3.82 31.76
N ASN A 421 9.92 4.91 31.39
CA ASN A 421 10.15 6.24 31.94
C ASN A 421 9.45 6.40 33.29
N GLU A 422 10.23 6.44 34.36
CA GLU A 422 9.72 6.52 35.74
C GLU A 422 8.82 7.72 36.00
N LYS A 423 9.05 8.84 35.28
CA LYS A 423 8.23 10.06 35.41
C LYS A 423 6.80 9.88 34.88
N MET A 424 6.59 8.96 33.95
CA MET A 424 5.29 8.71 33.33
C MET A 424 4.48 7.64 34.08
N ARG A 425 5.14 6.77 34.87
CA ARG A 425 4.47 5.65 35.57
C ARG A 425 3.25 6.07 36.40
N PRO A 426 3.27 7.16 37.20
CA PRO A 426 2.09 7.54 37.99
C PRO A 426 0.87 7.86 37.13
N GLY A 427 1.06 8.59 36.02
CA GLY A 427 -0.01 8.93 35.09
C GLY A 427 -0.52 7.72 34.30
N LEU A 428 0.37 6.81 33.90
CA LEU A 428 -0.02 5.57 33.23
C LEU A 428 -0.83 4.63 34.14
N LEU A 429 -0.54 4.61 35.44
CA LEU A 429 -1.33 3.84 36.41
C LEU A 429 -2.75 4.41 36.58
N GLN A 430 -2.92 5.74 36.53
CA GLN A 430 -4.24 6.37 36.56
C GLN A 430 -5.12 6.02 35.36
N MET A 431 -4.55 5.56 34.25
CA MET A 431 -5.33 5.09 33.09
C MET A 431 -5.94 3.69 33.30
N LEU A 432 -5.51 2.96 34.34
CA LEU A 432 -6.04 1.63 34.69
C LEU A 432 -7.28 1.69 35.60
N ASP A 433 -7.44 2.82 36.31
CA ASP A 433 -8.57 3.11 37.18
C ASP A 433 -9.76 3.66 36.37
#